data_AF-A0A936V7M5-F1
#
_entry.id   AF-A0A936V7M5-F1
#
_cell.length_a   1.000
_cell.length_b   1.000
_cell.length_c   1.000
_cell.angle_alpha   90.00
_cell.angle_beta   90.00
_cell.angle_gamma   90.00
#
_symmetry.space_group_name_H-M   'P 1'
#
loop_
_entity.id
_entity.type
_entity.pdbx_description
1 polymer ?
#
loop_
_entity_poly.entity_id
_entity_poly.type
_entity_poly.pdbx_seq_one_letter_code
_entity_poly.pdbx_strand_id
1 'polypeptide(L)' 'MPAPVKPQADITAALQESGLVMVETSRERNVAQVPADPEIHLGRKPKAAVVVSNEPMMQVETRK' A
#
# COMPACT_ATOMS: atom_id res chain seq x y z
N MET A 1 19.74 34.37 -3.96
CA MET A 1 20.32 33.94 -2.66
C MET A 1 19.53 32.73 -2.18
N PRO A 2 20.14 31.55 -1.96
CA PRO A 2 19.43 30.42 -1.37
C PRO A 2 19.04 30.75 0.09
N ALA A 3 17.86 30.33 0.52
CA ALA A 3 17.33 30.63 1.85
C ALA A 3 18.05 29.80 2.94
N PRO A 4 18.22 30.33 4.16
CA PRO A 4 18.84 29.60 5.27
C PRO A 4 18.00 28.37 5.64
N VAL A 5 18.60 27.18 5.59
CA VAL A 5 17.97 25.94 6.05
C VAL A 5 18.10 25.89 7.57
N LYS A 6 16.97 25.79 8.29
CA LYS A 6 16.97 25.65 9.75
C LYS A 6 17.58 24.30 10.15
N PRO A 7 18.28 24.22 11.30
CA PRO A 7 18.75 22.94 11.82
C PRO A 7 17.56 21.99 12.01
N GLN A 8 17.66 20.76 11.50
CA GLN A 8 16.71 19.71 11.82
C GLN A 8 16.92 19.28 13.29
N ALA A 9 15.84 19.17 14.04
CA ALA A 9 15.89 18.66 15.41
C ALA A 9 16.21 17.16 15.41
N ASP A 10 17.00 16.72 16.39
CA ASP A 10 17.25 15.29 16.61
C ASP A 10 15.99 14.64 17.21
N ILE A 11 15.39 13.71 16.46
CA ILE A 11 14.16 13.00 16.83
C ILE A 11 14.43 11.56 17.28
N THR A 12 15.69 11.17 17.45
CA THR A 12 16.08 9.77 17.71
C THR A 12 15.41 9.20 18.96
N ALA A 13 15.34 9.98 20.06
CA ALA A 13 14.72 9.54 21.31
C ALA A 13 13.22 9.25 21.16
N ALA A 14 12.47 10.15 20.52
CA ALA A 14 11.03 10.01 20.33
C ALA A 14 10.67 8.80 19.44
N LEU A 15 11.52 8.50 18.45
CA LEU A 15 11.38 7.30 17.62
C LEU A 15 11.57 6.03 18.44
N GLN A 16 12.62 5.97 19.27
CA GLN A 16 12.90 4.83 20.14
C GLN A 16 11.77 4.57 21.16
N GLU A 17 11.26 5.62 21.81
CA GLU A 17 10.14 5.52 22.76
C GLU A 17 8.87 4.98 22.09
N SER A 18 8.67 5.31 20.81
CA SER A 18 7.52 4.84 20.02
C SER A 18 7.74 3.46 19.38
N GLY A 19 8.91 2.84 19.56
CA GLY A 19 9.29 1.60 18.89
C GLY A 19 9.47 1.74 17.38
N LEU A 20 9.77 2.94 16.89
CA LEU A 20 9.97 3.27 15.48
C LEU A 20 11.45 3.43 15.15
N VAL A 21 11.82 3.19 13.89
CA VAL A 21 13.18 3.36 13.38
C VAL A 21 13.14 4.20 12.11
N MET A 22 14.03 5.20 12.00
CA MET A 22 14.17 6.00 10.80
C MET A 22 14.92 5.23 9.72
N VAL A 23 14.33 5.13 8.53
CA VAL A 23 14.95 4.46 7.37
C VAL A 23 15.15 5.49 6.27
N GLU A 24 16.40 5.64 5.84
CA GLU A 24 16.72 6.52 4.71
C GLU A 24 16.28 5.88 3.40
N THR A 25 15.29 6.49 2.74
CA THR A 25 14.79 6.04 1.43
C THR A 25 15.18 7.06 0.36
N SER A 26 16.01 6.63 -0.59
CA SER A 26 16.44 7.48 -1.71
C SER A 26 15.44 7.34 -2.86
N ARG A 27 14.88 8.45 -3.38
CA ARG A 27 14.03 8.43 -4.58
C ARG A 27 14.76 7.93 -5.83
N GLU A 28 16.08 8.10 -5.87
CA GLU A 28 16.95 7.71 -6.99
C GLU A 28 17.50 6.28 -6.87
N ARG A 29 17.22 5.57 -5.77
CA ARG A 29 17.48 4.12 -5.73
C ARG A 29 16.44 3.43 -6.60
N ASN A 30 16.80 3.35 -7.89
CA ASN A 30 16.27 2.48 -8.92
C ASN A 30 15.64 1.24 -8.29
N VAL A 31 14.34 1.05 -8.54
CA VAL A 31 13.52 -0.16 -8.35
C VAL A 31 14.36 -1.39 -7.99
N ALA A 32 14.86 -1.42 -6.75
CA ALA A 32 15.44 -2.64 -6.23
C ALA A 32 14.23 -3.53 -6.10
N GLN A 33 14.19 -4.59 -6.91
CA GLN A 33 13.16 -5.61 -6.87
C GLN A 33 12.94 -5.92 -5.39
N VAL A 34 11.82 -5.44 -4.85
CA VAL A 34 11.31 -5.91 -3.57
C VAL A 34 11.24 -7.41 -3.80
N PRO A 35 11.98 -8.25 -3.05
CA PRO A 35 11.73 -9.68 -3.07
C PRO A 35 10.24 -9.78 -2.78
N ALA A 36 9.47 -10.29 -3.74
CA ALA A 36 8.03 -10.43 -3.56
C ALA A 36 7.86 -11.28 -2.31
N ASP A 37 7.51 -10.64 -1.19
CA ASP A 37 7.14 -11.36 0.02
C ASP A 37 6.09 -12.38 -0.42
N PRO A 38 6.25 -13.67 -0.05
CA PRO A 38 5.27 -14.67 -0.45
C PRO A 38 3.92 -14.18 0.03
N GLU A 39 2.99 -14.01 -0.91
CA GLU A 39 1.65 -13.52 -0.63
C GLU A 39 1.04 -14.41 0.47
N ILE A 40 1.03 -13.91 1.70
CA ILE A 40 0.58 -14.68 2.86
C ILE A 40 -0.93 -14.76 2.77
N HIS A 41 -1.42 -15.84 2.16
CA HIS A 41 -2.84 -16.12 2.06
C HIS A 41 -3.37 -16.51 3.44
N LEU A 42 -3.81 -15.51 4.22
CA LEU A 42 -4.47 -15.71 5.51
C LEU A 42 -5.77 -16.52 5.34
N GLY A 43 -5.72 -17.80 5.73
CA GLY A 43 -6.84 -18.59 6.26
C GLY A 43 -8.08 -18.81 5.40
N ARG A 44 -8.15 -18.23 4.20
CA ARG A 44 -9.29 -18.37 3.29
C ARG A 44 -8.81 -18.98 1.99
N LYS A 45 -9.38 -20.13 1.65
CA LYS A 45 -9.22 -20.69 0.30
C LYS A 45 -9.67 -19.63 -0.70
N PRO A 46 -8.87 -19.32 -1.75
CA PRO A 46 -9.30 -18.43 -2.81
C PRO A 46 -10.68 -18.87 -3.32
N LYS A 47 -11.65 -17.95 -3.26
CA LYS A 47 -12.99 -18.23 -3.78
C LYS A 47 -12.86 -18.25 -5.31
N ALA A 48 -13.37 -19.30 -5.95
CA ALA A 48 -13.35 -19.39 -7.41
C ALA A 48 -13.99 -18.12 -8.00
N ALA A 49 -13.36 -17.59 -9.05
CA ALA A 49 -13.90 -16.44 -9.77
C ALA A 49 -15.32 -16.75 -10.23
N VAL A 50 -16.26 -15.86 -9.92
CA VAL A 50 -17.62 -15.96 -10.44
C VAL A 50 -17.53 -15.69 -11.93
N VAL A 51 -17.77 -16.73 -12.73
CA VAL A 51 -17.92 -16.61 -14.18
C VAL A 51 -19.21 -15.84 -14.41
N VAL A 52 -19.09 -14.54 -14.70
CA VAL A 52 -20.22 -13.72 -15.15
C VAL A 52 -20.55 -14.18 -16.56
N SER A 53 -21.74 -14.75 -16.76
CA SER A 53 -22.20 -15.16 -18.08
C SER A 53 -22.28 -13.93 -18.99
N ASN A 54 -21.87 -14.06 -20.26
CA ASN A 54 -22.00 -13.00 -21.25
C ASN A 54 -23.43 -12.90 -21.81
N GLU A 55 -24.42 -13.30 -21.01
CA GLU A 55 -25.81 -13.22 -21.41
C GLU A 55 -26.28 -11.77 -21.29
N PRO A 56 -27.01 -11.25 -22.30
CA PRO A 56 -27.47 -9.87 -22.27
C PRO A 56 -28.45 -9.69 -21.10
N MET A 57 -28.11 -8.81 -20.17
CA MET A 57 -28.99 -8.45 -19.07
C MET A 57 -30.20 -7.66 -19.61
N MET A 58 -31.40 -8.01 -19.14
CA MET A 58 -32.63 -7.31 -19.48
C MET A 58 -33.15 -6.52 -18.27
N GLN A 59 -33.39 -5.23 -18.46
CA GLN A 59 -34.04 -4.39 -17.45
C GLN A 59 -35.56 -4.65 -17.47
N VAL A 60 -36.14 -4.92 -16.29
CA VAL A 60 -37.59 -5.03 -16.11
C VAL A 60 -38.09 -3.86 -15.26
N GLU A 61 -39.11 -3.16 -15.75
CA GLU A 61 -39.76 -2.10 -15.00
C GLU A 61 -40.77 -2.71 -14.03
N THR A 62 -40.53 -2.56 -12.72
CA THR A 62 -41.49 -2.97 -11.68
C THR A 62 -42.34 -1.77 -11.28
N ARG A 63 -43.66 -1.99 -11.15
CA ARG A 63 -44.59 -0.97 -10.62
C ARG A 63 -44.54 -1.01 -9.09
N LYS A 64 -44.72 0.16 -8.46
CA LYS A 64 -44.94 0.30 -7.01
C LYS A 64 -46.37 -0.05 -6.64
#